data_AF-A0A839NMV2-F1
#
_entry.id   AF-A0A839NMV2-F1
#
_cell.length_a   1.000
_cell.length_b   1.000
_cell.length_c   1.000
_cell.angle_alpha   90.00
_cell.angle_beta   90.00
_cell.angle_gamma   90.00
#
_symmetry.space_group_name_H-M   'P 1'
#
loop_
_entity.id
_entity.type
_entity.pdbx_description
1 polymer ?
#
loop_
_entity_poly.entity_id
_entity_poly.type
_entity_poly.pdbx_seq_one_letter_code
_entity_poly.pdbx_strand_id
1 'polypeptide(L)'
;MQELFIKQYWNEEDILFYIHFQNGEAVRQIEVASNSKVFLTSENPHQGESFLYDQSFDELDLEQPDFITEEEFNKVWDDQS
;
A
#
# COMPACT_ATOMS: atom_id res chain seq x y z
N MET A 1 -4.20 2.16 -18.96
CA MET A 1 -3.77 1.43 -17.75
C MET A 1 -4.45 2.12 -16.61
N GLN A 2 -5.18 1.39 -15.77
CA GLN A 2 -5.91 1.99 -14.65
C GLN A 2 -4.99 1.96 -13.43
N GLU A 3 -4.57 3.13 -12.97
CA GLU A 3 -3.79 3.28 -11.74
C GLU A 3 -4.71 3.71 -10.62
N LEU A 4 -4.46 3.19 -9.42
CA LEU A 4 -5.23 3.54 -8.24
C LEU A 4 -4.34 3.49 -7.01
N PHE A 5 -4.49 4.49 -6.15
CA PHE A 5 -3.68 4.64 -4.95
C PHE A 5 -4.59 4.81 -3.76
N ILE A 6 -4.32 4.03 -2.72
CA ILE A 6 -5.06 4.11 -1.47
C ILE A 6 -4.12 4.17 -0.28
N LYS A 7 -4.66 4.62 0.84
CA LYS A 7 -4.13 4.41 2.17
C LYS A 7 -5.19 3.78 3.05
N GLN A 8 -4.82 2.84 3.90
CA GLN A 8 -5.74 2.22 4.85
C GLN A 8 -5.04 1.97 6.16
N TYR A 9 -5.69 2.31 7.26
CA TYR A 9 -5.15 2.11 8.60
C TYR A 9 -5.75 0.86 9.23
N TRP A 10 -4.89 -0.10 9.59
CA TRP A 10 -5.30 -1.31 10.29
C TRP A 10 -5.09 -1.14 11.80
N ASN A 11 -6.20 -0.98 12.51
CA ASN A 11 -6.20 -0.68 13.95
C ASN A 11 -5.59 -1.78 14.82
N GLU A 12 -5.69 -3.05 14.42
CA GLU A 12 -5.28 -4.18 15.27
C GLU A 12 -3.76 -4.25 15.46
N GLU A 13 -3.00 -3.89 14.42
CA GLU A 13 -1.53 -3.95 14.43
C GLU A 13 -0.85 -2.58 14.44
N ASP A 14 -1.62 -1.47 14.47
CA ASP A 14 -1.08 -0.09 14.37
C ASP A 14 -0.23 0.11 13.10
N ILE A 15 -0.77 -0.32 11.96
CA ILE A 15 -0.09 -0.25 10.65
C ILE A 15 -0.91 0.60 9.69
N LEU A 16 -0.25 1.58 9.07
CA LEU A 16 -0.78 2.33 7.93
C LEU A 16 -0.24 1.74 6.63
N PHE A 17 -1.13 1.22 5.80
CA PHE A 17 -0.83 0.73 4.48
C PHE A 17 -0.98 1.82 3.44
N TYR A 18 -0.07 1.88 2.49
CA TYR A 18 -0.22 2.57 1.22
C TYR A 18 -0.13 1.54 0.13
N ILE A 19 -1.11 1.48 -0.77
CA ILE A 19 -1.15 0.46 -1.82
C ILE A 19 -1.39 1.13 -3.17
N HIS A 20 -0.58 0.73 -4.14
CA HIS A 20 -0.70 1.12 -5.53
C HIS A 20 -1.18 -0.08 -6.34
N PHE A 21 -2.37 0.03 -6.93
CA PHE A 21 -2.94 -0.95 -7.82
C PHE A 21 -2.79 -0.52 -9.28
N GLN A 22 -2.46 -1.50 -10.12
CA GLN A 22 -2.40 -1.38 -11.56
C GLN A 22 -3.32 -2.41 -12.19
N ASN A 23 -4.37 -1.96 -12.87
CA ASN A 23 -5.44 -2.80 -13.42
C ASN A 23 -6.10 -3.74 -12.38
N GLY A 24 -6.22 -3.29 -11.13
CA GLY A 24 -6.87 -4.03 -10.04
C GLY A 24 -5.96 -4.95 -9.24
N GLU A 25 -4.68 -5.08 -9.61
CA GLU A 25 -3.67 -5.86 -8.88
C GLU A 25 -2.69 -4.93 -8.16
N ALA A 26 -2.33 -5.24 -6.91
CA ALA A 26 -1.32 -4.47 -6.20
C ALA A 26 0.07 -4.69 -6.81
N VAL A 27 0.78 -3.61 -7.10
CA VAL A 27 2.15 -3.67 -7.67
C VAL A 27 3.19 -3.00 -6.77
N ARG A 28 2.76 -2.11 -5.86
CA ARG A 28 3.60 -1.53 -4.81
C ARG A 28 2.81 -1.39 -3.51
N GLN A 29 3.46 -1.65 -2.39
CA GLN A 29 2.89 -1.47 -1.06
C GLN A 29 3.93 -0.90 -0.10
N ILE A 30 3.48 -0.01 0.79
CA ILE A 30 4.24 0.50 1.92
C ILE A 30 3.48 0.17 3.18
N GLU A 31 4.14 -0.46 4.15
CA GLU A 31 3.63 -0.65 5.50
C GLU A 31 4.36 0.32 6.41
N VAL A 32 3.62 1.18 7.09
CA VAL A 32 4.18 2.14 8.05
C VAL A 32 3.68 1.77 9.43
N ALA A 33 4.58 1.21 10.24
CA ALA A 33 4.36 0.98 11.66
C ALA A 33 5.17 2.00 12.49
N SER A 34 4.88 2.10 13.78
CA SER A 34 5.50 3.06 14.71
C SER A 34 7.05 3.12 14.64
N ASN A 35 7.73 2.01 14.33
CA ASN A 35 9.20 1.92 14.33
C ASN A 35 9.81 1.41 13.01
N SER A 36 9.01 1.12 11.99
CA SER A 36 9.50 0.49 10.78
C SER A 36 8.67 0.87 9.57
N LYS A 37 9.34 0.89 8.42
CA LYS A 37 8.69 0.91 7.11
C LYS A 37 9.12 -0.30 6.31
N VAL A 38 8.16 -0.95 5.65
CA VAL A 38 8.41 -2.05 4.73
C VAL A 38 7.93 -1.64 3.35
N PHE A 39 8.70 -1.99 2.32
CA PHE A 39 8.40 -1.64 0.95
C PHE A 39 8.39 -2.91 0.10
N LEU A 40 7.24 -3.16 -0.52
CA LEU A 40 7.00 -4.38 -1.30
C LEU A 40 6.67 -3.99 -2.73
N THR A 41 7.10 -4.81 -3.67
CA THR A 41 6.81 -4.66 -5.10
C THR A 41 6.37 -5.98 -5.69
N SER A 42 5.78 -5.98 -6.87
CA SER A 42 5.48 -7.23 -7.60
C SER A 42 6.74 -8.06 -7.90
N GLU A 43 7.92 -7.45 -7.97
CA GLU A 43 9.21 -8.14 -8.14
C GLU A 43 9.76 -8.70 -6.83
N ASN A 44 9.44 -8.06 -5.70
CA ASN A 44 9.80 -8.50 -4.36
C ASN A 44 8.57 -8.44 -3.42
N PRO A 45 7.63 -9.40 -3.56
CA PRO A 45 6.34 -9.34 -2.88
C PRO A 45 6.40 -9.80 -1.42
N HIS A 46 7.56 -10.20 -0.92
CA HIS A 46 7.74 -10.72 0.44
C HIS A 46 8.95 -10.08 1.11
N GLN A 47 8.78 -9.58 2.33
CA GLN A 47 9.88 -9.09 3.16
C GLN A 47 9.61 -9.42 4.62
N GLY A 48 10.35 -10.40 5.17
CA GLY A 48 10.11 -10.87 6.53
C GLY A 48 8.72 -11.51 6.64
N GLU A 49 7.90 -10.98 7.53
CA GLU A 49 6.50 -11.42 7.73
C GLU A 49 5.50 -10.60 6.88
N SER A 50 5.96 -9.61 6.11
CA SER A 50 5.12 -8.76 5.28
C SER A 50 4.94 -9.35 3.88
N PHE A 51 3.72 -9.25 3.35
CA PHE A 51 3.29 -9.78 2.06
C PHE A 51 2.60 -8.68 1.26
N LEU A 52 2.93 -8.59 -0.04
CA LEU A 52 2.23 -7.69 -0.95
C LEU A 52 0.77 -8.11 -1.02
N TYR A 53 -0.13 -7.13 -0.93
CA TYR A 53 -1.57 -7.34 -1.01
C TYR A 53 -1.93 -8.18 -2.25
N ASP A 54 -2.59 -9.31 -2.05
CA ASP A 54 -2.87 -10.32 -3.07
C ASP A 54 -4.36 -10.45 -3.42
N GLN A 55 -5.20 -9.65 -2.76
CA GLN A 55 -6.64 -9.58 -3.00
C GLN A 55 -6.98 -8.51 -4.05
N SER A 56 -8.22 -8.57 -4.55
CA SER A 56 -8.70 -7.57 -5.51
C SER A 56 -9.06 -6.28 -4.80
N PHE A 57 -8.83 -5.15 -5.47
CA PHE A 57 -9.37 -3.87 -5.02
C PHE A 57 -10.88 -3.90 -4.76
N ASP A 58 -11.65 -4.69 -5.53
CA ASP A 58 -13.11 -4.79 -5.39
C ASP A 58 -13.55 -5.44 -4.07
N GLU A 59 -12.64 -6.11 -3.36
CA GLU A 59 -12.89 -6.74 -2.06
C GLU A 59 -12.64 -5.77 -0.88
N LEU A 60 -12.04 -4.61 -1.14
CA LEU A 60 -11.81 -3.59 -0.12
C LEU A 60 -13.05 -2.72 0.07
N ASP A 61 -13.53 -2.64 1.30
CA ASP A 61 -14.56 -1.68 1.70
C ASP A 61 -13.91 -0.28 1.87
N LEU A 62 -13.74 0.41 0.75
CA LEU A 62 -13.05 1.71 0.69
C LEU A 62 -14.02 2.87 0.67
N GLU A 63 -13.70 3.86 1.49
CA GLU A 63 -14.38 5.14 1.49
C GLU A 63 -13.55 6.19 0.74
N GLN A 64 -14.18 7.30 0.34
CA GLN A 64 -13.49 8.44 -0.29
C GLN A 64 -12.19 8.91 0.40
N PRO A 65 -12.07 8.97 1.75
CA PRO A 65 -10.81 9.35 2.40
C PRO A 65 -9.65 8.36 2.23
N ASP A 66 -9.91 7.13 1.81
CA ASP A 66 -8.88 6.11 1.60
C ASP A 66 -8.14 6.33 0.28
N PHE A 67 -8.78 6.95 -0.71
CA PHE A 67 -8.13 7.27 -1.97
C PHE A 67 -7.13 8.40 -1.79
N ILE A 68 -5.94 8.21 -2.35
CA ILE A 68 -4.88 9.21 -2.38
C ILE A 68 -4.42 9.44 -3.81
N THR A 69 -3.67 10.51 -4.00
CA THR A 69 -2.99 10.79 -5.26
C THR A 69 -1.69 10.00 -5.39
N GLU A 70 -1.24 9.82 -6.62
CA GLU A 70 0.10 9.30 -6.91
C GLU A 70 1.19 10.13 -6.21
N GLU A 71 1.05 11.46 -6.19
CA GLU A 71 2.00 12.36 -5.54
C GLU A 71 2.11 12.09 -4.03
N GLU A 72 0.97 11.87 -3.36
CA GLU A 72 0.94 11.52 -1.93
C GLU A 72 1.60 10.16 -1.67
N PHE A 73 1.34 9.16 -2.52
CA PHE A 73 1.99 7.85 -2.42
C PHE A 73 3.51 7.97 -2.63
N ASN A 74 3.93 8.61 -3.72
CA ASN A 74 5.35 8.73 -4.08
C ASN A 74 6.14 9.52 -3.03
N LYS A 75 5.51 10.50 -2.37
CA LYS A 75 6.14 11.20 -1.23
C LYS A 75 6.53 10.26 -0.08
N VAL A 76 5.74 9.23 0.19
CA VAL A 76 6.06 8.23 1.23
C VAL A 76 7.03 7.18 0.67
N TRP A 77 6.88 6.83 -0.60
CA TRP A 77 7.74 5.89 -1.30
C TRP A 77 9.20 6.37 -1.38
N ASP A 78 9.40 7.65 -1.70
CA ASP A 78 10.73 8.25 -1.87
C ASP A 78 11.46 8.50 -0.54
N ASP A 79 10.76 8.36 0.60
CA ASP A 79 11.32 8.43 1.96
C ASP A 79 11.98 7.10 2.40
N GLN A 80 12.47 6.30 1.44
CA GLN A 80 13.28 5.10 1.66
C GLN A 80 14.72 5.41 2.14
N SER A 81 15.08 6.69 2.19
CA SER A 81 16.44 7.20 2.43
C SER A 81 16.93 7.13 3.87
#